data_AF-A0A954XF45-F1
#
_entry.id   AF-A0A954XF45-F1
#
_cell.length_a   1.000
_cell.length_b   1.000
_cell.length_c   1.000
_cell.angle_alpha   90.00
_cell.angle_beta   90.00
_cell.angle_gamma   90.00
#
_symmetry.space_group_name_H-M   'P 1'
#
loop_
_entity.id
_entity.type
_entity.pdbx_description
1 polymer ?
#
loop_
_entity_poly.entity_id
_entity_poly.type
_entity_poly.pdbx_seq_one_letter_code
_entity_poly.pdbx_strand_id
1 'polypeptide(L)'
;KIEARWISVNLRAMSIDHEPETEFERQAAKALSAEQSDYEKVEGGHYRRAERIPLHDGCISCHGGFLRTNDKKQRFAALVISVPLADKDVADIQSQPPQPE
;
A
#
# COMPACT_ATOMS: atom_id res chain seq x y z
N LYS A 1 -6.35 -14.05 10.24
CA LYS A 1 -7.38 -13.03 10.59
C LYS A 1 -7.29 -11.92 9.54
N ILE A 2 -8.38 -11.19 9.24
CA ILE A 2 -8.26 -10.01 8.37
C ILE A 2 -7.54 -8.90 9.14
N GLU A 3 -6.50 -8.33 8.53
CA GLU A 3 -5.66 -7.29 9.12
C GLU A 3 -5.63 -6.07 8.22
N ALA A 4 -5.55 -4.88 8.83
CA ALA A 4 -5.45 -3.61 8.11
C ALA A 4 -4.35 -2.75 8.74
N ARG A 5 -3.46 -2.19 7.92
CA ARG A 5 -2.36 -1.34 8.35
C ARG A 5 -2.19 -0.13 7.43
N TRP A 6 -1.94 1.02 8.02
CA TRP A 6 -1.55 2.21 7.29
C TRP A 6 -0.05 2.16 7.00
N ILE A 7 0.34 2.57 5.79
CA ILE A 7 1.75 2.75 5.44
C ILE A 7 1.99 4.12 4.80
N SER A 8 3.18 4.67 5.02
CA SER A 8 3.69 5.80 4.27
C SER A 8 4.16 5.36 2.87
N VAL A 9 4.00 6.23 1.88
CA VAL A 9 4.35 5.93 0.48
C VAL A 9 5.45 6.86 -0.01
N ASN A 10 5.15 8.15 -0.19
CA ASN A 10 6.10 9.14 -0.69
C ASN A 10 6.20 10.39 0.21
N LEU A 11 5.89 10.19 1.48
CA LEU A 11 6.12 11.12 2.59
C LEU A 11 6.69 10.37 3.78
N ARG A 12 7.30 11.11 4.70
CA ARG A 12 7.72 10.55 5.99
C ARG A 12 6.49 10.09 6.77
N ALA A 13 6.57 8.92 7.40
CA ALA A 13 5.53 8.45 8.30
C ALA A 13 5.42 9.38 9.52
N MET A 14 4.20 9.70 9.96
CA MET A 14 3.99 10.47 11.20
C MET A 14 4.15 9.60 12.46
N SER A 15 3.93 8.29 12.32
CA SER A 15 4.24 7.27 13.33
C SER A 15 5.20 6.27 12.73
N ILE A 16 6.10 5.74 13.56
CA ILE A 16 7.01 4.66 13.16
C ILE A 16 6.25 3.38 12.77
N ASP A 17 5.07 3.16 13.36
CA ASP A 17 4.20 2.01 13.06
C ASP A 17 3.62 2.03 11.64
N HIS A 18 3.77 3.14 10.92
CA HIS A 18 3.31 3.29 9.54
C HIS A 18 4.47 3.29 8.53
N GLU A 19 5.69 2.96 8.95
CA GLU A 19 6.76 2.71 7.99
C GLU A 19 6.53 1.34 7.31
N PRO A 20 6.81 1.20 6.00
CA PRO A 20 6.77 -0.11 5.35
C PRO A 20 7.80 -1.09 5.94
N GLU A 21 7.33 -2.15 6.60
CA GLU A 21 8.19 -3.10 7.34
C GLU A 21 8.42 -4.39 6.54
N THR A 22 7.41 -4.87 5.84
CA THR A 22 7.48 -6.10 5.06
C THR A 22 7.96 -5.85 3.63
N GLU A 23 8.39 -6.91 2.94
CA GLU A 23 8.75 -6.81 1.53
C GLU A 23 7.56 -6.37 0.67
N PHE A 24 6.37 -6.95 0.93
CA PHE A 24 5.13 -6.55 0.28
C PHE A 24 4.86 -5.05 0.44
N GLU A 25 4.93 -4.51 1.67
CA GLU A 25 4.67 -3.10 1.94
C GLU A 25 5.67 -2.18 1.24
N ARG A 26 6.96 -2.56 1.19
CA ARG A 26 7.98 -1.80 0.45
C ARG A 26 7.71 -1.78 -1.06
N GLN A 27 7.33 -2.92 -1.62
CA GLN A 27 6.97 -3.01 -3.05
C GLN A 27 5.70 -2.22 -3.35
N ALA A 28 4.68 -2.33 -2.49
CA ALA A 28 3.46 -1.53 -2.58
C ALA A 28 3.77 -0.04 -2.54
N ALA A 29 4.52 0.45 -1.55
CA ALA A 29 4.91 1.86 -1.46
C ALA A 29 5.63 2.33 -2.74
N LYS A 30 6.53 1.51 -3.29
CA LYS A 30 7.21 1.82 -4.56
C LYS A 30 6.21 1.93 -5.73
N ALA A 31 5.34 0.94 -5.91
CA ALA A 31 4.35 0.91 -6.99
C ALA A 31 3.37 2.10 -6.90
N LEU A 32 2.84 2.37 -5.71
CA LEU A 32 1.89 3.45 -5.47
C LEU A 32 2.53 4.84 -5.63
N SER A 33 3.82 4.97 -5.32
CA SER A 33 4.58 6.20 -5.57
C SER A 33 4.79 6.47 -7.07
N ALA A 34 4.75 5.43 -7.90
CA ALA A 34 4.85 5.48 -9.36
C ALA A 34 3.48 5.60 -10.05
N GLU A 35 2.54 6.23 -9.37
CA GLU A 35 1.19 6.58 -9.83
C GLU A 35 0.18 5.43 -10.01
N GLN A 36 0.53 4.18 -9.66
CA GLN A 36 -0.44 3.08 -9.61
C GLN A 36 -1.53 3.33 -8.55
N SER A 37 -2.76 2.89 -8.81
CA SER A 37 -3.90 3.02 -7.87
C SER A 37 -3.80 2.07 -6.69
N ASP A 38 -3.31 0.86 -6.95
CA ASP A 38 -3.22 -0.23 -6.00
C ASP A 38 -2.09 -1.20 -6.35
N TYR A 39 -1.73 -2.03 -5.38
CA TYR A 39 -0.76 -3.12 -5.53
C TYR A 39 -1.29 -4.34 -4.76
N GLU A 40 -1.39 -5.48 -5.43
CA GLU A 40 -1.90 -6.70 -4.81
C GLU A 40 -1.01 -7.90 -5.08
N LYS A 41 -1.06 -8.85 -4.16
CA LYS A 41 -0.31 -10.10 -4.26
C LYS A 41 -0.94 -11.17 -3.38
N VAL A 42 -0.89 -12.41 -3.86
CA VAL A 42 -1.13 -13.60 -3.03
C VAL A 42 0.21 -14.19 -2.62
N GLU A 43 0.48 -14.26 -1.32
CA GLU A 43 1.70 -14.86 -0.78
C GLU A 43 1.48 -15.39 0.64
N GLY A 44 2.15 -16.50 0.99
CA GLY A 44 2.12 -17.04 2.36
C GLY A 44 0.71 -17.33 2.88
N GLY A 45 -0.20 -17.80 2.03
CA GLY A 45 -1.60 -18.08 2.39
C GLY A 45 -2.45 -16.84 2.64
N HIS A 46 -2.00 -15.65 2.21
CA HIS A 46 -2.76 -14.42 2.33
C HIS A 46 -2.89 -13.74 0.98
N TYR A 47 -4.09 -13.23 0.69
CA TYR A 47 -4.26 -12.16 -0.29
C TYR A 47 -4.00 -10.84 0.40
N ARG A 48 -3.11 -10.03 -0.18
CA ARG A 48 -2.79 -8.69 0.33
C ARG A 48 -3.03 -7.67 -0.77
N ARG A 49 -3.73 -6.59 -0.42
CA ARG A 49 -3.97 -5.45 -1.30
C ARG A 49 -3.59 -4.17 -0.59
N ALA A 50 -2.81 -3.33 -1.25
CA ALA A 50 -2.48 -1.99 -0.81
C ALA A 50 -3.15 -0.99 -1.75
N GLU A 51 -4.00 -0.12 -1.22
CA GLU A 51 -4.69 0.91 -2.00
C GLU A 51 -4.16 2.30 -1.65
N ARG A 52 -3.95 3.12 -2.68
CA ARG A 52 -3.39 4.46 -2.57
C ARG A 52 -4.41 5.46 -2.04
N ILE A 53 -3.96 6.28 -1.09
CA ILE A 53 -4.77 7.34 -0.48
C ILE A 53 -4.13 8.69 -0.81
N PRO A 54 -4.73 9.49 -1.71
CA PRO A 54 -4.23 10.82 -2.04
C PRO A 54 -4.36 11.76 -0.84
N LEU A 55 -3.25 12.41 -0.51
CA LEU A 55 -3.18 13.40 0.56
C LEU A 55 -3.38 14.78 -0.06
N HIS A 56 -4.57 15.34 0.18
CA HIS A 56 -4.99 16.64 -0.32
C HIS A 56 -4.43 17.77 0.56
N ASP A 57 -4.66 19.03 0.20
CA ASP A 57 -4.09 20.21 0.88
C ASP A 57 -4.29 20.20 2.41
N GLY A 58 -5.47 19.78 2.87
CA GLY A 58 -5.78 19.66 4.30
C GLY A 58 -4.97 18.58 5.03
N CYS A 59 -4.56 17.52 4.34
CA CYS A 59 -3.67 16.50 4.90
C CYS A 59 -2.22 17.02 4.92
N ILE A 60 -1.80 17.67 3.83
CA ILE A 60 -0.42 18.14 3.63
C ILE A 60 -0.07 19.32 4.55
N SER A 61 -1.05 20.05 5.08
CA SER A 61 -0.80 21.10 6.06
C SER A 61 0.00 20.60 7.28
N CYS A 62 -0.17 19.35 7.67
CA CYS A 62 0.55 18.73 8.77
C CYS A 62 1.56 17.67 8.28
N HIS A 63 1.22 16.90 7.24
CA HIS A 63 2.07 15.80 6.74
C HIS A 63 3.23 16.25 5.85
N GLY A 64 3.21 17.47 5.30
CA GLY A 64 4.26 17.99 4.42
C GLY A 64 5.56 18.42 5.13
N GLY A 65 5.60 18.34 6.47
CA GLY A 65 6.73 18.80 7.28
C GLY A 65 6.87 20.33 7.35
N PHE A 66 7.86 20.80 8.13
CA PHE A 66 8.16 22.23 8.29
C PHE A 66 8.72 22.88 7.01
N LEU A 67 9.41 22.11 6.17
CA LEU A 67 9.82 22.51 4.83
C LEU A 67 8.81 21.96 3.83
N ARG A 68 7.74 22.72 3.59
CA ARG A 68 6.82 22.47 2.48
C ARG A 68 7.64 22.49 1.18
N THR A 69 7.94 21.32 0.64
CA THR A 69 8.52 21.22 -0.68
C THR A 69 7.43 21.62 -1.67
N ASN A 70 7.61 22.76 -2.34
CA ASN A 70 6.70 23.27 -3.39
C ASN A 70 6.81 22.46 -4.70
N ASP A 71 7.14 21.17 -4.61
CA ASP A 71 7.07 20.32 -5.78
C ASP A 71 5.60 19.98 -6.07
N LYS A 72 5.25 19.89 -7.35
CA LYS A 72 3.88 19.58 -7.77
C LYS A 72 3.57 18.08 -7.66
N LYS A 73 4.38 17.32 -6.92
CA LYS A 73 4.21 15.86 -6.85
C LYS A 73 3.09 15.54 -5.89
N GLN A 74 2.09 14.82 -6.40
CA GLN A 74 1.00 14.32 -5.57
C GLN A 74 1.56 13.41 -4.47
N ARG A 75 1.03 13.58 -3.26
CA ARG A 75 1.48 12.85 -2.08
C ARG A 75 0.47 11.79 -1.70
N PHE A 76 0.97 10.67 -1.21
CA PHE A 76 0.19 9.48 -0.97
C PHE A 76 0.53 8.86 0.39
N ALA A 77 -0.49 8.33 1.03
CA ALA A 77 -0.39 7.24 1.98
C ALA A 77 -1.01 5.97 1.34
N ALA A 78 -1.02 4.86 2.05
CA ALA A 78 -1.76 3.68 1.61
C ALA A 78 -2.36 2.91 2.79
N LEU A 79 -3.43 2.18 2.51
CA LEU A 79 -4.02 1.19 3.40
C LEU A 79 -3.75 -0.20 2.83
N VAL A 80 -3.07 -1.03 3.62
CA VAL A 80 -2.82 -2.43 3.34
C VAL A 80 -3.88 -3.27 4.04
N ILE A 81 -4.59 -4.10 3.30
CA ILE A 81 -5.54 -5.08 3.81
C ILE A 81 -4.98 -6.47 3.50
N SER A 82 -4.89 -7.32 4.52
CA SER A 82 -4.46 -8.72 4.42
C SER A 82 -5.60 -9.63 4.79
N VAL A 83 -5.98 -10.52 3.87
CA VAL A 83 -7.04 -11.50 4.04
C VAL A 83 -6.42 -12.90 4.00
N PRO A 84 -6.60 -13.73 5.05
CA PRO A 84 -6.15 -15.12 5.00
C PRO A 84 -6.99 -15.89 4.00
N LEU A 85 -6.35 -16.70 3.18
CA LEU A 85 -7.00 -17.61 2.24
C LEU A 85 -7.22 -18.94 2.97
N ALA A 86 -8.40 -19.56 2.83
CA ALA A 86 -8.59 -20.90 3.35
C ALA A 86 -7.79 -21.90 2.50
N ASP A 87 -7.43 -23.05 3.07
CA ASP A 87 -6.57 -24.05 2.41
C ASP A 87 -7.08 -24.53 1.04
N LYS A 88 -8.39 -24.44 0.79
CA LYS A 88 -8.99 -24.75 -0.51
C LYS A 88 -8.82 -23.63 -1.55
N ASP A 89 -8.78 -22.37 -1.12
CA ASP A 89 -8.76 -21.20 -2.00
C ASP A 89 -7.37 -20.96 -2.60
N VAL A 90 -6.29 -21.33 -1.90
CA VAL A 90 -4.90 -21.13 -2.38
C VAL A 90 -4.59 -22.01 -3.60
N ALA A 91 -5.10 -23.24 -3.63
CA ALA A 91 -4.94 -24.17 -4.75
C ALA A 91 -5.68 -23.70 -6.02
N ASP A 92 -6.86 -23.10 -5.84
CA ASP A 92 -7.70 -22.60 -6.93
C ASP A 92 -7.16 -21.29 -7.53
N ILE A 93 -6.52 -20.42 -6.73
CA ILE A 93 -5.93 -19.17 -7.24
C ILE A 93 -4.59 -19.42 -7.97
N GLN A 94 -3.74 -20.34 -7.49
CA GLN A 94 -2.48 -20.67 -8.15
C GLN A 94 -2.66 -21.36 -9.51
N SER A 95 -3.84 -21.93 -9.76
CA SER A 95 -4.19 -22.56 -11.02
C SER A 95 -4.85 -21.59 -12.03
N GLN A 96 -5.15 -20.35 -11.62
CA GLN A 96 -5.68 -19.33 -12.52
C GLN A 96 -4.54 -18.63 -13.29
N PRO A 97 -4.58 -18.65 -14.65
CA PRO A 97 -3.58 -17.94 -15.45
C PRO A 97 -3.66 -16.43 -15.21
N PRO A 98 -2.51 -15.71 -15.29
CA PRO A 98 -2.49 -14.25 -15.12
C PRO A 98 -3.49 -13.63 -16.09
N GLN A 99 -4.42 -12.83 -15.54
CA GLN A 99 -5.43 -12.14 -16.36
C GLN A 99 -4.72 -11.12 -17.25
N PRO A 100 -5.02 -11.09 -18.57
CA PRO A 100 -4.45 -10.09 -19.46
C PRO A 100 -4.99 -8.69 -19.14
N GLU A 101 -4.11 -7.69 -19.22
CA GLU A 101 -4.37 -6.26 -19.02
C GLU A 101 -5.41 -5.67 -19.98
#